data_AF-A0A2D4LY81-F1
#
_entry.id   AF-A0A2D4LY81-F1
#
_cell.length_a   1.000
_cell.length_b   1.000
_cell.length_c   1.000
_cell.angle_alpha   90.00
_cell.angle_beta   90.00
_cell.angle_gamma   90.00
#
_symmetry.space_group_name_H-M   'P 1'
#
loop_
_entity.id
_entity.type
_entity.pdbx_description
1 polymer ?
#
loop_
_entity_poly.entity_id
_entity_poly.type
_entity_poly.pdbx_seq_one_letter_code
_entity_poly.pdbx_strand_id
1 'polypeptide(L)'
;YTPHRAPFLAYYKKDVDTLEKVQRRATKTIRGLETQTYDKRLQELGLASLGKRRTKGDMKAVFQYLRGYHREEEGVKLFSKALEGQTRNNGWKLSKERIDQEMSRKFL
;
A
#
# COMPACT_ATOMS: atom_id res chain seq x y z
N TYR A 1 -20.24 0.80 -24.61
CA TYR A 1 -18.97 0.20 -24.17
C TYR A 1 -18.21 1.26 -23.38
N THR A 2 -18.52 1.40 -22.09
CA THR A 2 -17.79 2.27 -21.16
C THR A 2 -16.62 1.46 -20.61
N PRO A 3 -15.35 1.88 -20.76
CA PRO A 3 -14.26 1.15 -20.13
C PRO A 3 -14.42 1.37 -18.63
N HIS A 4 -14.91 0.34 -17.94
CA HIS A 4 -14.96 0.31 -16.49
C HIS A 4 -13.52 0.52 -15.99
N ARG A 5 -13.37 1.60 -15.24
CA ARG A 5 -12.13 2.07 -14.64
C ARG A 5 -11.59 0.98 -13.73
N ALA A 6 -10.67 0.17 -14.24
CA ALA A 6 -9.86 -0.75 -13.43
C ALA A 6 -9.16 0.10 -12.35
N PRO A 7 -9.46 -0.05 -11.05
CA PRO A 7 -9.03 0.94 -10.06
C PRO A 7 -7.52 0.92 -9.77
N PHE A 8 -6.76 0.02 -10.41
CA PHE A 8 -5.43 -0.34 -9.90
C PHE A 8 -4.29 -0.39 -10.93
N LEU A 9 -4.55 -0.15 -12.23
CA LEU A 9 -3.54 -0.41 -13.28
C LEU A 9 -2.71 0.77 -13.79
N ALA A 10 -2.84 1.99 -13.28
CA ALA A 10 -1.93 3.06 -13.70
C ALA A 10 -1.83 4.19 -12.67
N TYR A 11 -0.96 4.04 -11.67
CA TYR A 11 -0.34 5.21 -11.07
C TYR A 11 0.79 5.65 -12.02
N TYR A 12 0.74 6.91 -12.46
CA TYR A 12 1.63 7.44 -13.49
C TYR A 12 3.09 7.27 -13.05
N LYS A 13 4.02 6.97 -13.97
CA LYS A 13 5.47 6.96 -13.67
C LYS A 13 5.92 8.21 -12.89
N LYS A 14 5.23 9.34 -13.10
CA LYS A 14 5.38 10.60 -12.37
C LYS A 14 5.19 10.46 -10.85
N ASP A 15 4.27 9.63 -10.40
CA ASP A 15 3.99 9.41 -8.98
C ASP A 15 5.11 8.59 -8.31
N VAL A 16 5.75 7.70 -9.06
CA VAL A 16 6.90 6.94 -8.55
C VAL A 16 8.08 7.89 -8.32
N ASP A 17 8.38 8.78 -9.27
CA ASP A 17 9.47 9.74 -9.14
C ASP A 17 9.24 10.76 -8.02
N THR A 18 8.01 11.24 -7.84
CA THR A 18 7.68 12.18 -6.75
C THR A 18 7.80 11.51 -5.39
N LEU A 19 7.30 10.29 -5.24
CA LEU A 19 7.44 9.52 -4.01
C LEU A 19 8.91 9.17 -3.73
N GLU A 20 9.71 8.87 -4.76
CA GLU A 20 11.13 8.53 -4.60
C GLU A 20 11.92 9.75 -4.09
N LYS A 21 11.56 10.96 -4.53
CA LYS A 21 12.10 12.20 -3.97
C LYS A 21 11.72 12.38 -2.50
N VAL A 22 10.50 12.03 -2.10
CA VAL A 22 10.06 12.08 -0.70
C VAL A 22 10.91 11.11 0.15
N GLN A 23 11.08 9.85 -0.30
CA GLN A 23 11.92 8.88 0.40
C GLN A 23 13.39 9.33 0.48
N ARG A 24 13.95 9.89 -0.59
CA ARG A 24 15.31 10.45 -0.60
C ARG A 24 15.49 11.58 0.41
N ARG A 25 14.49 12.45 0.59
CA ARG A 25 14.51 13.53 1.59
C ARG A 25 14.41 12.99 3.01
N ALA A 26 13.47 12.08 3.26
CA ALA A 26 13.28 11.49 4.59
C ALA A 26 14.51 10.69 5.07
N THR A 27 15.13 9.91 4.18
CA THR A 27 16.36 9.17 4.52
C THR A 27 17.57 10.09 4.72
N LYS A 28 17.59 11.28 4.09
CA LYS A 28 18.66 12.26 4.26
C LYS A 28 18.64 12.97 5.61
N THR A 29 17.48 13.11 6.24
CA THR A 29 17.34 13.81 7.53
C THR A 29 17.74 12.97 8.74
N ILE A 30 18.13 11.70 8.54
CA ILE A 30 18.57 10.82 9.61
C ILE A 30 20.04 11.13 9.92
N ARG A 31 20.34 11.52 11.16
CA ARG A 31 21.71 11.81 11.61
C ARG A 31 22.61 10.60 11.37
N GLY A 32 23.81 10.85 10.83
CA GLY A 32 24.78 9.80 10.48
C GLY A 32 24.61 9.22 9.07
N LEU A 33 23.45 9.43 8.42
CA LEU A 33 23.20 8.98 7.05
C LEU A 33 23.21 10.14 6.03
N GLU A 34 23.36 11.39 6.47
CA GLU A 34 23.15 12.59 5.65
C GLU A 34 24.08 12.66 4.42
N THR A 35 25.34 12.24 4.59
CA THR A 35 26.41 12.28 3.60
C THR A 35 26.47 11.02 2.72
N GLN A 36 25.72 9.98 3.09
CA GLN A 36 25.74 8.73 2.35
C GLN A 36 24.96 8.84 1.03
N THR A 37 25.35 8.01 0.06
CA THR A 37 24.59 7.83 -1.16
C THR A 37 23.23 7.22 -0.86
N TYR A 38 22.22 7.55 -1.67
CA TYR A 38 20.86 7.10 -1.43
C TYR A 38 20.75 5.57 -1.31
N ASP A 39 21.46 4.82 -2.16
CA ASP A 39 21.46 3.37 -2.15
C ASP A 39 22.05 2.79 -0.86
N LYS A 40 23.11 3.39 -0.31
CA LYS A 40 23.69 2.99 0.98
C LYS A 40 22.71 3.25 2.13
N ARG A 41 22.02 4.40 2.12
CA ARG A 41 21.00 4.70 3.15
C ARG A 41 19.85 3.69 3.11
N LEU A 42 19.42 3.30 1.91
CA LEU A 42 18.39 2.28 1.78
C LEU A 42 18.86 0.93 2.35
N GLN A 43 20.11 0.54 2.07
CA GLN A 43 20.68 -0.69 2.60
C GLN A 43 20.78 -0.66 4.13
N GLU A 44 21.31 0.42 4.69
CA GLU A 44 21.53 0.55 6.14
C GLU A 44 20.21 0.62 6.93
N LEU A 45 19.16 1.18 6.31
CA LEU A 45 17.81 1.20 6.86
C LEU A 45 16.98 -0.06 6.54
N GLY A 46 17.50 -1.00 5.76
CA GLY A 46 16.75 -2.18 5.29
C GLY A 46 15.53 -1.82 4.44
N LEU A 47 15.55 -0.68 3.74
CA LEU A 47 14.44 -0.18 2.93
C LEU A 47 14.60 -0.57 1.46
N ALA A 48 13.48 -0.94 0.83
CA ALA A 48 13.41 -1.06 -0.63
C ALA A 48 13.14 0.31 -1.28
N SER A 49 13.63 0.49 -2.51
CA SER A 49 13.22 1.60 -3.37
C SER A 49 11.72 1.55 -3.65
N LEU A 50 11.08 2.68 -3.97
CA LEU A 50 9.65 2.67 -4.28
C LEU A 50 9.34 1.88 -5.53
N GLY A 51 10.21 1.91 -6.54
CA GLY A 51 10.02 1.09 -7.75
C GLY A 51 9.88 -0.40 -7.44
N LYS A 52 10.73 -0.94 -6.55
CA LYS A 52 10.66 -2.34 -6.10
C LYS A 52 9.39 -2.60 -5.29
N ARG A 53 9.03 -1.69 -4.37
CA ARG A 53 7.79 -1.81 -3.57
C ARG A 53 6.52 -1.76 -4.44
N ARG A 54 6.52 -0.93 -5.48
CA ARG A 54 5.41 -0.80 -6.42
C ARG A 54 5.27 -2.04 -7.27
N THR A 55 6.36 -2.52 -7.86
CA THR A 55 6.38 -3.77 -8.65
C THR A 55 5.85 -4.94 -7.84
N LYS A 56 6.23 -5.04 -6.56
CA LYS A 56 5.70 -6.04 -5.63
C LYS A 56 4.19 -5.86 -5.38
N GLY A 57 3.72 -4.63 -5.21
CA GLY A 57 2.30 -4.32 -5.11
C GLY A 57 1.51 -4.71 -6.36
N ASP A 58 2.05 -4.44 -7.54
CA ASP A 58 1.44 -4.79 -8.83
C ASP A 58 1.38 -6.30 -9.01
N MET A 59 2.47 -7.03 -8.73
CA MET A 59 2.47 -8.50 -8.75
C MET A 59 1.45 -9.10 -7.77
N LYS A 60 1.31 -8.51 -6.58
CA LYS A 60 0.31 -8.94 -5.60
C LYS A 60 -1.11 -8.68 -6.11
N ALA A 61 -1.36 -7.58 -6.80
CA ALA A 61 -2.64 -7.26 -7.41
C ALA A 61 -2.98 -8.23 -8.55
N VAL A 62 -2.02 -8.51 -9.45
CA VAL A 62 -2.15 -9.50 -10.52
C VAL A 62 -2.45 -10.88 -9.95
N PHE A 63 -1.72 -11.30 -8.90
CA PHE A 63 -1.98 -12.57 -8.22
C PHE A 63 -3.40 -12.64 -7.64
N GLN A 64 -3.88 -11.58 -6.99
CA GLN A 64 -5.25 -11.53 -6.48
C GLN A 64 -6.29 -11.60 -7.58
N TYR A 65 -6.04 -10.92 -8.71
CA TYR A 65 -6.91 -10.97 -9.88
C TYR A 65 -6.98 -12.39 -10.47
N LEU A 66 -5.83 -13.03 -10.70
CA LEU A 66 -5.76 -14.39 -11.25
C LEU A 66 -6.38 -15.44 -10.33
N ARG A 67 -6.37 -15.22 -9.02
CA ARG A 67 -6.97 -16.12 -8.03
C ARG A 67 -8.45 -15.84 -7.75
N GLY A 68 -9.06 -14.84 -8.40
CA GLY A 68 -10.46 -14.46 -8.16
C GLY A 68 -10.70 -13.80 -6.80
N TYR A 69 -9.63 -13.39 -6.08
CA TYR A 69 -9.75 -12.59 -4.85
C TYR A 69 -10.13 -11.13 -5.16
N HIS A 70 -10.07 -10.73 -6.44
CA HIS A 70 -10.60 -9.45 -6.88
C HIS A 70 -12.13 -9.55 -6.98
N ARG A 71 -12.82 -9.19 -5.89
CA ARG A 71 -14.28 -9.00 -5.92
C ARG A 71 -14.56 -7.73 -6.72
N GLU A 72 -15.18 -7.89 -7.89
CA GLU A 72 -15.75 -6.77 -8.67
C GLU A 72 -17.06 -6.22 -8.06
N GLU A 73 -17.35 -6.55 -6.81
CA GLU A 73 -18.56 -6.09 -6.14
C GLU A 73 -18.37 -4.68 -5.59
N GLU A 74 -18.95 -3.74 -6.32
CA GLU A 74 -19.60 -2.51 -5.83
C GLU A 74 -19.40 -2.25 -4.34
N GLY A 75 -18.56 -1.26 -4.01
CA GLY A 75 -18.59 -0.63 -2.69
C GLY A 75 -18.67 -1.62 -1.52
N VAL A 76 -17.90 -2.73 -1.57
CA VAL A 76 -17.80 -3.69 -0.47
C VAL A 76 -17.75 -2.90 0.82
N LYS A 77 -18.72 -3.18 1.70
CA LYS A 77 -18.83 -2.61 3.04
C LYS A 77 -17.58 -3.05 3.82
N LEU A 78 -16.44 -2.40 3.55
CA LEU A 78 -15.12 -2.66 4.14
C LEU A 78 -15.20 -2.60 5.66
N PHE A 79 -16.24 -1.90 6.12
CA PHE A 79 -16.68 -1.75 7.47
C PHE A 79 -18.14 -2.16 7.58
N SER A 80 -18.44 -3.13 8.43
CA SER A 80 -19.79 -3.36 8.94
C SER A 80 -20.02 -2.50 10.19
N LYS A 81 -21.28 -2.19 10.51
CA LYS A 81 -21.60 -1.55 11.80
C LYS A 81 -21.44 -2.62 12.88
N ALA A 82 -20.69 -2.32 13.94
CA ALA A 82 -20.61 -3.20 15.08
C ALA A 82 -22.00 -3.32 15.72
N LEU A 83 -22.38 -4.51 16.18
CA LEU A 83 -23.67 -4.75 16.83
C LEU A 83 -23.89 -3.78 18.01
N GLU A 84 -22.83 -3.45 18.76
CA GLU A 84 -22.90 -2.56 19.92
C GLU A 84 -21.63 -1.70 20.12
N GLY A 85 -21.82 -0.58 20.81
CA GLY A 85 -20.77 0.38 21.19
C GLY A 85 -20.79 1.65 20.35
N GLN A 86 -20.82 2.80 21.01
CA GLN A 86 -20.51 4.09 20.40
C GLN A 86 -19.00 4.35 20.54
N THR A 87 -18.46 5.17 19.65
CA THR A 87 -17.13 5.73 19.88
C THR A 87 -17.21 6.70 21.07
N ARG A 88 -16.07 7.21 21.56
CA ARG A 88 -16.05 8.20 22.67
C ARG A 88 -16.80 9.52 22.33
N ASN A 89 -17.16 9.72 21.06
CA ASN A 89 -18.01 10.80 20.54
C ASN A 89 -19.29 10.18 19.93
N ASN A 90 -20.27 10.97 19.47
CA ASN A 90 -21.55 10.52 18.90
C ASN A 90 -21.47 9.74 17.56
N GLY A 91 -20.36 9.05 17.28
CA GLY A 91 -20.14 8.21 16.11
C GLY A 91 -20.39 6.72 16.37
N TRP A 92 -20.95 6.02 15.39
CA TRP A 92 -21.14 4.57 15.40
C TRP A 92 -19.81 3.82 15.31
N LYS A 93 -19.67 2.71 16.04
CA LYS A 93 -18.51 1.84 15.94
C LYS A 93 -18.59 0.95 14.70
N LEU A 94 -17.48 0.86 13.98
CA LEU A 94 -17.33 0.07 12.76
C LEU A 94 -16.47 -1.16 13.04
N SER A 95 -16.88 -2.32 12.51
CA SER A 95 -16.12 -3.57 12.50
C SER A 95 -15.57 -3.84 11.10
N LYS A 96 -14.33 -4.32 11.04
CA LYS A 96 -13.68 -4.75 9.80
C LYS A 96 -13.14 -6.16 9.99
N GLU A 97 -13.33 -7.02 9.00
CA GLU A 97 -12.74 -8.35 9.00
C GLU A 97 -11.21 -8.24 8.91
N ARG A 98 -10.52 -9.02 9.76
CA ARG A 98 -9.06 -9.14 9.69
C ARG A 98 -8.70 -9.90 8.43
N ILE A 99 -8.11 -9.19 7.47
CA ILE A 99 -7.55 -9.81 6.27
C ILE A 99 -6.27 -10.55 6.67
N ASP A 100 -6.18 -11.82 6.30
CA ASP A 100 -4.98 -12.62 6.48
C ASP A 100 -3.80 -12.02 5.68
N GLN A 101 -2.74 -11.67 6.41
CA GLN A 101 -1.54 -11.06 5.85
C GLN A 101 -0.50 -12.08 5.41
N GLU A 102 -0.70 -13.38 5.62
CA GLU A 102 0.27 -14.44 5.35
C GLU A 102 0.74 -14.43 3.88
N MET A 103 -0.18 -14.24 2.95
CA MET A 103 0.13 -14.16 1.51
C MET A 103 1.03 -12.96 1.16
N SER A 104 1.04 -11.90 1.97
CA SER A 104 1.93 -10.74 1.74
C SER A 104 3.37 -11.02 2.16
N ARG A 105 3.59 -12.00 3.04
CA ARG A 105 4.92 -12.37 3.54
C ARG A 105 5.71 -13.18 2.51
N LYS A 106 5.04 -13.99 1.68
CA LYS A 106 5.66 -14.84 0.63
C LYS A 106 6.32 -14.07 -0.52
N PHE A 107 6.15 -12.75 -0.55
CA PHE A 107 6.74 -11.87 -1.55
C PHE A 107 7.87 -10.99 -0.98
N LEU A 108 8.29 -11.19 0.29
CA LEU A 108 9.49 -10.60 0.90
C LEU A 108 10.73 -11.42 0.52
#